data_AF-A0A8H6XF69-F1
#
_entry.id   AF-A0A8H6XF69-F1
#
_cell.length_a   1.000
_cell.length_b   1.000
_cell.length_c   1.000
_cell.angle_alpha   90.00
_cell.angle_beta   90.00
_cell.angle_gamma   90.00
#
_symmetry.space_group_name_H-M   'P 1'
#
loop_
_entity.id
_entity.type
_entity.pdbx_description
1 polymer ?
#
loop_
_entity_poly.entity_id
_entity_poly.type
_entity_poly.pdbx_seq_one_letter_code
_entity_poly.pdbx_strand_id
1 'polypeptide(L)'
;MSSTKSPFPPVRRVVTGHTPAGKSTLIADTVQPARYFTPESTSPMYGLHYTGESPAVIDAEISKGEWVDEIKDHPEVFSGGSNFRSWDFAPGRGFATT
;
A
#
# COMPACT_ATOMS: atom_id res chain seq x y z
N MET A 1 -22.37 -6.31 -10.78
CA MET A 1 -21.81 -4.94 -10.98
C MET A 1 -20.41 -5.10 -11.54
N SER A 2 -20.11 -4.46 -12.66
CA SER A 2 -18.83 -4.63 -13.37
C SER A 2 -17.80 -3.68 -12.79
N SER A 3 -16.86 -4.18 -11.98
CA SER A 3 -15.64 -3.45 -11.63
C SER A 3 -14.86 -3.19 -12.92
N THR A 4 -14.81 -1.94 -13.39
CA THR A 4 -14.02 -1.60 -14.57
C THR A 4 -12.56 -1.85 -14.24
N LYS A 5 -11.96 -2.87 -14.87
CA LYS A 5 -10.54 -3.14 -14.73
C LYS A 5 -9.78 -1.92 -15.25
N SER A 6 -8.80 -1.45 -14.48
CA SER A 6 -7.93 -0.36 -14.91
C SER A 6 -7.28 -0.69 -16.26
N PRO A 7 -7.23 0.24 -17.22
CA PRO A 7 -6.51 0.05 -18.48
C PRO A 7 -4.99 0.17 -18.32
N PHE A 8 -4.50 0.61 -17.15
CA PHE A 8 -3.07 0.79 -16.91
C PHE A 8 -2.36 -0.52 -16.54
N PRO A 9 -1.02 -0.58 -16.71
CA PRO A 9 -0.25 -1.74 -16.27
C PRO A 9 -0.43 -2.07 -14.78
N PRO A 10 -0.26 -3.33 -14.37
CA PRO A 10 -0.35 -3.71 -12.96
C PRO A 10 0.67 -2.98 -12.09
N VAL A 11 0.28 -2.65 -10.85
CA VAL A 11 1.18 -2.00 -9.89
C VAL A 11 2.05 -3.04 -9.19
N ARG A 12 3.37 -2.95 -9.35
CA ARG A 12 4.36 -3.81 -8.67
C ARG A 12 4.87 -3.12 -7.40
N ARG A 13 4.90 -3.86 -6.29
CA ARG A 13 5.46 -3.42 -5.01
C ARG A 13 6.66 -4.27 -4.64
N VAL A 14 7.80 -3.61 -4.50
CA VAL A 14 9.07 -4.19 -4.07
C VAL A 14 9.37 -3.65 -2.68
N VAL A 15 9.53 -4.56 -1.71
CA VAL A 15 9.85 -4.22 -0.32
C VAL A 15 11.24 -4.72 0.01
N THR A 16 12.08 -3.81 0.48
CA THR A 16 13.42 -4.12 0.99
C THR A 16 13.40 -4.04 2.51
N GLY A 17 14.37 -4.68 3.15
CA GLY A 17 14.67 -4.46 4.55
C GLY A 17 16.01 -5.07 4.90
N HIS A 18 16.14 -5.64 6.10
CA HIS A 18 17.41 -6.13 6.62
C HIS A 18 17.32 -7.60 7.06
N THR A 19 18.42 -8.33 6.89
CA THR A 19 18.64 -9.62 7.56
C THR A 19 18.95 -9.40 9.05
N PRO A 20 18.89 -10.45 9.90
CA PRO A 20 19.29 -10.34 11.31
C PRO A 20 20.74 -9.88 11.53
N ALA A 21 21.60 -10.02 10.52
CA ALA A 21 22.97 -9.52 10.52
C ALA A 21 23.09 -8.03 10.07
N GLY A 22 21.98 -7.33 9.88
CA GLY A 22 21.93 -5.94 9.43
C GLY A 22 22.23 -5.72 7.95
N LYS A 23 22.32 -6.79 7.13
CA LYS A 23 22.53 -6.65 5.68
C LYS A 23 21.23 -6.39 4.95
N SER A 24 21.23 -5.49 3.96
CA SER A 24 20.08 -5.22 3.12
C SER A 24 19.63 -6.46 2.33
N THR A 25 18.32 -6.66 2.19
CA THR A 25 17.72 -7.78 1.47
C THR A 25 16.39 -7.39 0.83
N LEU A 26 15.95 -8.18 -0.16
CA LEU A 26 14.60 -8.15 -0.70
C LEU A 26 13.68 -8.97 0.22
N ILE A 27 12.59 -8.37 0.70
CA ILE A 27 11.59 -9.02 1.55
C ILE A 27 10.43 -9.53 0.70
N ALA A 28 9.90 -8.70 -0.19
CA ALA A 28 8.75 -9.05 -1.02
C ALA A 28 8.81 -8.37 -2.37
N ASP A 29 8.32 -9.06 -3.39
CA ASP A 29 8.14 -8.55 -4.74
C ASP A 29 6.82 -9.08 -5.29
N THR A 30 5.80 -8.22 -5.33
CA THR A 30 4.42 -8.66 -5.56
C THR A 30 3.68 -7.68 -6.47
N VAL A 31 2.79 -8.23 -7.29
CA VAL A 31 1.78 -7.43 -8.00
C VAL A 31 0.65 -7.13 -7.02
N GLN A 32 0.34 -5.85 -6.84
CA GLN A 32 -0.66 -5.40 -5.88
C GLN A 32 -2.08 -5.61 -6.43
N PRO A 33 -2.98 -6.22 -5.65
CA PRO A 33 -4.37 -6.35 -6.04
C PRO A 33 -5.06 -4.98 -6.01
N ALA A 34 -5.96 -4.75 -6.96
CA ALA A 34 -6.84 -3.59 -6.92
C ALA A 34 -7.78 -3.69 -5.71
N ARG A 35 -7.85 -2.61 -4.94
CA ARG A 35 -8.83 -2.39 -3.87
C ARG A 35 -9.77 -1.25 -4.28
N TYR A 36 -10.94 -1.19 -3.67
CA TYR A 36 -11.91 -0.13 -3.93
C TYR A 36 -12.30 0.50 -2.59
N PHE A 37 -12.31 1.82 -2.53
CA PHE A 37 -12.54 2.54 -1.28
C PHE A 37 -13.96 2.31 -0.72
N THR A 38 -14.94 2.22 -1.62
CA THR A 38 -16.30 1.77 -1.32
C THR A 38 -16.73 0.72 -2.36
N PRO A 39 -17.74 -0.12 -2.07
CA PRO A 39 -18.29 -1.07 -3.04
C PRO A 39 -18.78 -0.43 -4.35
N GLU A 40 -19.16 0.85 -4.31
CA GLU A 40 -19.64 1.64 -5.45
C GLU A 40 -18.51 2.34 -6.21
N SER A 41 -17.28 2.36 -5.66
CA SER A 41 -16.15 2.99 -6.30
C SER A 41 -15.80 2.27 -7.60
N THR A 42 -15.63 3.07 -8.66
CA THR A 42 -15.17 2.58 -9.97
C THR A 42 -13.67 2.79 -10.17
N SER A 43 -13.04 3.60 -9.32
CA SER A 43 -11.61 3.88 -9.34
C SER A 43 -10.88 2.87 -8.44
N PRO A 44 -10.00 2.02 -8.99
CA PRO A 44 -9.18 1.14 -8.17
C PRO A 44 -8.07 1.91 -7.44
N MET A 45 -7.74 1.41 -6.26
CA MET A 45 -6.72 1.87 -5.34
C MET A 45 -5.74 0.73 -5.08
N TYR A 46 -4.45 1.04 -5.04
CA TYR A 46 -3.39 0.07 -4.72
C TYR A 46 -2.62 0.57 -3.49
N GLY A 47 -2.61 -0.23 -2.43
CA GLY A 47 -1.87 0.09 -1.19
C GLY A 47 -0.39 -0.23 -1.36
N LEU A 48 0.49 0.75 -1.11
CA LEU A 48 1.93 0.61 -1.34
C LEU A 48 2.76 0.71 -0.08
N HIS A 49 2.42 1.62 0.84
CA HIS A 49 3.13 1.70 2.11
C HIS A 49 2.27 2.38 3.17
N TYR A 50 2.45 1.96 4.41
CA TYR A 50 1.88 2.60 5.58
C TYR A 50 2.93 2.59 6.69
N THR A 51 2.94 3.67 7.48
CA THR A 51 3.65 3.72 8.76
C THR A 51 2.68 4.24 9.81
N GLY A 52 2.60 3.58 10.95
CA GLY A 52 1.77 4.04 12.09
C GLY A 52 2.26 5.34 12.73
N GLU A 53 3.55 5.64 12.60
CA GLU A 53 4.22 6.78 13.22
C GLU A 53 5.14 7.52 12.25
N SER A 54 5.50 8.75 12.64
CA SER A 54 6.46 9.61 11.94
C SER A 54 7.35 10.28 12.99
N PRO A 55 8.68 10.08 12.96
CA PRO A 55 9.44 9.32 11.96
C PRO A 55 9.14 7.82 11.98
N ALA A 56 9.26 7.17 10.82
CA ALA A 56 9.03 5.75 10.68
C ALA A 56 10.17 4.92 11.31
N VAL A 57 9.82 3.80 11.93
CA VAL A 57 10.77 2.84 12.48
C VAL A 57 10.97 1.69 11.47
N ILE A 58 12.23 1.46 11.06
CA ILE A 58 12.61 0.54 9.97
C ILE A 58 13.46 -0.65 10.46
N ASP A 59 13.41 -0.93 11.76
CA ASP A 59 14.23 -1.96 12.40
C ASP A 59 13.43 -3.17 12.89
N ALA A 60 12.13 -3.23 12.60
CA ALA A 60 11.25 -4.31 13.08
C ALA A 60 11.79 -5.70 12.69
N GLU A 61 12.38 -5.83 11.51
CA GLU A 61 13.00 -7.07 11.03
C GLU A 61 14.23 -7.47 11.85
N ILE A 62 14.92 -6.48 12.43
CA ILE A 62 16.10 -6.68 13.26
C ILE A 62 15.69 -6.88 14.73
N SER A 63 14.76 -6.09 15.23
CA SER A 63 14.35 -6.04 16.64
C SER A 63 13.32 -7.10 17.01
N LYS A 64 12.41 -7.45 16.09
CA LYS A 64 11.33 -8.45 16.28
C LYS A 64 11.58 -9.74 15.51
N GLY A 65 12.56 -9.76 14.60
CA GLY A 65 12.93 -10.94 13.79
C GLY A 65 11.97 -11.25 12.65
N GLU A 66 10.92 -10.46 12.47
CA GLU A 66 9.96 -10.57 11.38
C GLU A 66 9.59 -9.19 10.83
N TRP A 67 9.36 -9.14 9.52
CA TRP A 67 8.81 -7.95 8.89
C TRP A 67 7.28 -7.98 8.91
N VAL A 68 6.67 -6.86 9.29
CA VAL A 68 5.21 -6.70 9.31
C VAL A 68 4.77 -5.79 8.17
N ASP A 69 3.85 -6.29 7.35
CA ASP A 69 3.28 -5.56 6.21
C ASP A 69 2.09 -4.70 6.64
N GLU A 70 2.34 -3.56 7.28
CA GLU A 70 1.26 -2.78 7.92
C GLU A 70 0.16 -2.33 6.93
N ILE A 71 0.45 -2.18 5.64
CA ILE A 71 -0.57 -1.82 4.63
C ILE A 71 -1.67 -2.90 4.45
N LYS A 72 -1.40 -4.16 4.83
CA LYS A 72 -2.41 -5.22 4.81
C LYS A 72 -3.47 -4.99 5.87
N ASP A 73 -3.04 -4.49 7.03
CA ASP A 73 -3.88 -4.34 8.22
C ASP A 73 -4.52 -2.95 8.31
N HIS A 74 -4.06 -1.99 7.49
CA HIS A 74 -4.53 -0.60 7.50
C HIS A 74 -5.11 -0.16 6.14
N PRO A 75 -6.34 -0.61 5.76
CA PRO A 75 -6.99 -0.19 4.51
C PRO A 75 -7.51 1.27 4.56
N GLU A 76 -7.65 1.83 5.75
CA GLU A 76 -8.30 3.12 6.02
C GLU A 76 -7.30 4.28 6.05
N VAL A 77 -7.79 5.52 5.99
CA VAL A 77 -6.94 6.71 6.14
C VAL A 77 -6.80 7.02 7.62
N PHE A 78 -5.57 7.01 8.13
CA PHE A 78 -5.26 7.31 9.53
C PHE A 78 -4.61 8.70 9.65
N SER A 79 -4.81 9.36 10.79
CA SER A 79 -4.27 10.70 11.08
C SER A 79 -2.81 10.71 11.53
N GLY A 80 -2.20 9.53 11.75
CA GLY A 80 -0.82 9.37 12.18
C GLY A 80 0.07 8.71 11.11
N GLY A 81 1.36 9.04 11.17
CA GLY A 81 2.39 8.45 10.32
C GLY A 81 2.30 8.85 8.85
N SER A 82 2.43 7.88 7.94
CA SER A 82 2.42 8.11 6.50
C SER A 82 1.63 7.04 5.75
N ASN A 83 1.01 7.43 4.64
CA ASN A 83 0.33 6.47 3.77
C ASN A 83 0.65 6.78 2.31
N PHE A 84 1.06 5.76 1.56
CA PHE A 84 1.33 5.83 0.14
C PHE A 84 0.43 4.86 -0.62
N ARG A 85 -0.34 5.40 -1.56
CA ARG A 85 -1.25 4.66 -2.43
C ARG A 85 -1.19 5.21 -3.85
N SER A 86 -1.53 4.35 -4.80
CA SER A 86 -1.83 4.77 -6.17
C SER A 86 -3.32 4.62 -6.45
N TRP A 87 -3.86 5.51 -7.27
CA TRP A 87 -5.27 5.54 -7.66
C TRP A 87 -5.37 5.76 -9.16
N ASP A 88 -6.24 4.98 -9.80
CA ASP A 88 -6.57 5.18 -11.21
C ASP A 88 -7.93 5.86 -11.32
N PHE A 89 -7.95 7.11 -11.77
CA PHE A 89 -9.18 7.87 -11.99
C PHE A 89 -9.60 7.81 -13.45
N ALA A 90 -10.87 7.46 -13.68
CA ALA A 90 -11.46 7.62 -15.00
C ALA A 90 -11.62 9.12 -15.34
N PRO A 91 -11.59 9.51 -16.63
CA PRO A 91 -11.83 10.89 -17.02
C PRO A 91 -13.15 11.44 -16.45
N GLY A 92 -13.10 12.63 -15.87
CA GLY A 92 -14.28 13.28 -15.26
C GLY A 92 -14.77 12.67 -13.93
N ARG A 93 -14.09 11.65 -13.40
CA ARG A 93 -14.37 11.06 -12.08
C ARG A 93 -13.27 11.49 -11.11
N GLY A 94 -13.54 12.49 -10.28
CA GLY A 94 -12.72 12.79 -9.09
C GLY A 94 -13.22 12.04 -7.85
N PHE A 95 -12.57 12.22 -6.71
CA PHE A 95 -13.20 11.91 -5.43
C PHE A 95 -14.48 12.75 -5.34
N ALA A 96 -15.63 12.11 -5.14
CA ALA A 96 -16.82 12.83 -4.72
C ALA A 96 -16.56 13.34 -3.30
N THR A 97 -16.10 14.57 -3.17
CA THR A 97 -16.18 15.32 -1.92
C THR A 97 -17.66 15.63 -1.71
N THR A 98 -18.32 14.85 -0.86
CA THR A 98 -19.59 15.24 -0.24
C THR A 98 -19.40 16.49 0.60
#